data_AF-A0A7Y1Z503-F1
#
_entry.id   AF-A0A7Y1Z503-F1
#
_cell.length_a   1.000
_cell.length_b   1.000
_cell.length_c   1.000
_cell.angle_alpha   90.00
_cell.angle_beta   90.00
_cell.angle_gamma   90.00
#
_symmetry.space_group_name_H-M   'P 1'
#
loop_
_entity.id
_entity.type
_entity.pdbx_description
1 polymer ?
#
loop_
_entity_poly.entity_id
_entity_poly.type
_entity_poly.pdbx_seq_one_letter_code
_entity_poly.pdbx_strand_id
1 'polypeptide(L)'
;MFQLKPLSPNSIPSALVRAKHYRLLNEPRQAASICRDILNVNPENQKALLYLVLAITDQFGIDMRTTYPEAKDHCKQLKSEYERYYYRGIIEERAGKAVLKRSSPRVNYIAYEYYRNAMRFFEKAEKIQPKDNQDAVLRWNACVRGIEDFKLEPSPDEDHVQPFLDV
;
A
#
# COMPACT_ATOMS: atom_id res chain seq x y z
N MET A 1 24.21 -21.54 5.37
CA MET A 1 22.89 -21.03 5.78
C MET A 1 23.13 -19.95 6.84
N PHE A 2 22.58 -18.75 6.68
CA PHE A 2 22.74 -17.67 7.66
C PHE A 2 21.55 -17.62 8.61
N GLN A 3 21.79 -17.31 9.89
CA GLN A 3 20.74 -17.11 10.90
C GLN A 3 20.63 -15.62 11.24
N LEU A 4 19.39 -15.13 11.35
CA LEU A 4 19.15 -13.75 11.78
C LEU A 4 19.48 -13.60 13.26
N LYS A 5 20.12 -12.48 13.62
CA LYS A 5 20.35 -12.13 15.02
C LYS A 5 19.04 -11.61 15.62
N PRO A 6 18.64 -12.07 16.82
CA PRO A 6 17.39 -11.63 17.42
C PRO A 6 17.47 -10.16 17.82
N LEU A 7 16.41 -9.40 17.52
CA LEU A 7 16.23 -8.06 18.03
C LEU A 7 15.82 -8.12 19.51
N SER A 8 16.45 -7.34 20.37
CA SER A 8 16.02 -7.21 21.77
C SER A 8 14.67 -6.47 21.84
N PRO A 9 13.69 -6.93 22.64
CA PRO A 9 12.42 -6.22 22.83
C PRO A 9 12.60 -4.75 23.26
N ASN A 10 13.62 -4.46 24.07
CA ASN A 10 13.94 -3.12 24.54
C ASN A 10 14.44 -2.19 23.41
N SER A 11 14.86 -2.75 22.28
CA SER A 11 15.31 -1.99 21.10
C SER A 11 14.18 -1.64 20.12
N ILE A 12 12.95 -2.13 20.33
CA ILE A 12 11.81 -1.86 19.44
C ILE A 12 11.57 -0.35 19.26
N PRO A 13 11.57 0.50 20.31
CA PRO A 13 11.32 1.93 20.14
C PRO A 13 12.35 2.62 19.22
N SER A 14 13.65 2.31 19.39
CA SER A 14 14.70 2.88 18.55
C SER A 14 14.66 2.32 17.12
N ALA A 15 14.34 1.04 16.97
CA ALA A 15 14.15 0.40 15.67
C ALA A 15 12.99 1.03 14.88
N LEU A 16 11.85 1.37 15.52
CA LEU A 16 10.75 2.09 14.87
C LEU A 16 11.17 3.46 14.34
N VAL A 17 11.97 4.21 15.10
CA VAL A 17 12.52 5.50 14.65
C VAL A 17 13.39 5.30 13.42
N ARG A 18 14.28 4.29 13.42
CA ARG A 18 15.12 3.95 12.27
C ARG A 18 14.29 3.55 11.05
N ALA A 19 13.28 2.70 11.22
CA ALA A 19 12.39 2.30 10.14
C ALA A 19 11.73 3.53 9.48
N LYS A 20 11.20 4.47 10.27
CA LYS A 20 10.65 5.73 9.75
C LYS A 20 11.71 6.54 9.00
N HIS A 21 12.90 6.71 9.57
CA HIS A 21 13.98 7.48 8.94
C HIS A 21 14.42 6.89 7.60
N TYR A 22 14.67 5.58 7.53
CA TYR A 22 15.07 4.94 6.29
C TYR A 22 14.01 5.08 5.18
N ARG A 23 12.71 5.05 5.53
CA ARG A 23 11.66 5.39 4.54
C ARG A 23 11.76 6.82 4.04
N LEU A 24 12.00 7.78 4.93
CA LEU A 24 12.16 9.20 4.55
C LEU A 24 13.42 9.45 3.72
N LEU A 25 14.45 8.61 3.86
CA LEU A 25 15.65 8.60 3.01
C LEU A 25 15.47 7.84 1.69
N ASN A 26 14.25 7.39 1.37
CA ASN A 26 13.94 6.57 0.21
C ASN A 26 14.71 5.23 0.18
N GLU A 27 14.94 4.64 1.35
CA GLU A 27 15.51 3.29 1.53
C GLU A 27 14.44 2.28 2.01
N PRO A 28 13.44 1.95 1.17
CA PRO A 28 12.30 1.16 1.60
C PRO A 28 12.66 -0.30 1.93
N ARG A 29 13.68 -0.87 1.29
CA ARG A 29 14.17 -2.23 1.62
C ARG A 29 14.68 -2.31 3.05
N GLN A 30 15.48 -1.33 3.46
CA GLN A 30 16.03 -1.29 4.82
C GLN A 30 14.92 -1.06 5.85
N ALA A 31 13.98 -0.17 5.57
CA ALA A 31 12.82 0.04 6.44
C ALA A 31 11.96 -1.22 6.59
N ALA A 32 11.67 -1.92 5.48
CA ALA A 32 10.92 -3.17 5.50
C ALA A 32 11.64 -4.25 6.31
N SER A 33 12.97 -4.38 6.14
CA SER A 33 13.78 -5.32 6.92
C SER A 33 13.64 -5.08 8.43
N ILE A 34 13.81 -3.83 8.87
CA ILE A 34 13.69 -3.46 10.29
C ILE A 34 12.28 -3.76 10.81
N CYS A 35 11.23 -3.47 10.03
CA CYS A 35 9.86 -3.77 10.46
C CYS A 35 9.63 -5.27 10.61
N ARG A 36 10.18 -6.11 9.74
CA ARG A 36 10.12 -7.58 9.87
C ARG A 36 10.82 -8.06 11.14
N ASP A 37 11.98 -7.50 11.48
CA ASP A 37 12.68 -7.82 12.73
C ASP A 37 11.86 -7.44 13.97
N ILE A 38 11.19 -6.28 13.95
CA ILE A 38 10.27 -5.88 15.02
C ILE A 38 9.09 -6.86 15.12
N LEU A 39 8.47 -7.22 14.00
CA LEU A 39 7.31 -8.11 13.97
C LEU A 39 7.65 -9.55 14.35
N ASN A 40 8.88 -10.01 14.11
CA ASN A 40 9.34 -11.30 14.62
C ASN A 40 9.38 -11.34 16.16
N VAL A 41 9.65 -10.21 16.82
CA VAL A 41 9.69 -10.10 18.28
C VAL A 41 8.32 -9.76 18.87
N ASN A 42 7.56 -8.89 18.20
CA ASN A 42 6.23 -8.45 18.61
C ASN A 42 5.31 -8.40 17.37
N PRO A 43 4.64 -9.52 17.04
CA PRO A 43 3.81 -9.64 15.83
C PRO A 43 2.64 -8.64 15.76
N GLU A 44 2.14 -8.17 16.90
CA GLU A 44 1.01 -7.23 16.94
C GLU A 44 1.41 -5.76 16.92
N ASN A 45 2.69 -5.44 16.72
CA ASN A 45 3.17 -4.05 16.74
C ASN A 45 2.58 -3.23 15.58
N GLN A 46 1.57 -2.42 15.88
CA GLN A 46 0.78 -1.67 14.89
C GLN A 46 1.61 -0.67 14.08
N LYS A 47 2.59 0.00 14.71
CA LYS A 47 3.49 0.92 13.99
C LYS A 47 4.39 0.19 13.01
N ALA A 48 4.92 -0.98 13.39
CA ALA A 48 5.73 -1.79 12.51
C ALA A 48 4.92 -2.35 11.33
N LEU A 49 3.68 -2.83 11.56
CA LEU A 49 2.77 -3.24 10.48
C LEU A 49 2.52 -2.11 9.48
N LEU A 50 2.16 -0.92 10.00
CA LEU A 50 1.90 0.27 9.18
C LEU A 50 3.13 0.67 8.36
N TYR A 51 4.31 0.76 9.01
CA TYR A 51 5.55 1.09 8.31
C TYR A 51 5.96 0.03 7.31
N LEU A 52 5.71 -1.24 7.58
CA LEU A 52 5.97 -2.34 6.64
C LEU A 52 5.07 -2.24 5.41
N VAL A 53 3.76 -2.03 5.57
CA VAL A 53 2.82 -1.81 4.44
C VAL A 53 3.31 -0.69 3.54
N LEU A 54 3.69 0.44 4.15
CA LEU A 54 4.16 1.59 3.38
C LEU A 54 5.52 1.32 2.72
N ALA A 55 6.47 0.68 3.40
CA ALA A 55 7.78 0.35 2.83
C ALA A 55 7.67 -0.69 1.69
N ILE A 56 6.77 -1.67 1.78
CA ILE A 56 6.52 -2.66 0.74
C ILE A 56 5.91 -1.97 -0.49
N THR A 57 4.92 -1.10 -0.29
CA THR A 57 4.27 -0.38 -1.40
C THR A 57 5.20 0.62 -2.10
N ASP A 58 6.21 1.17 -1.41
CA ASP A 58 7.28 1.97 -2.02
C ASP A 58 8.13 1.14 -3.04
N GLN A 59 8.07 -0.21 -2.97
CA GLN A 59 8.85 -1.13 -3.81
C GLN A 59 8.07 -1.74 -4.99
N PHE A 60 6.81 -1.35 -5.21
CA PHE A 60 5.96 -1.94 -6.27
C PHE A 60 6.53 -1.81 -7.68
N GLY A 61 7.35 -0.79 -7.94
CA GLY A 61 8.06 -0.65 -9.22
C GLY A 61 9.11 -1.73 -9.50
N ILE A 62 9.52 -2.51 -8.49
CA ILE A 62 10.56 -3.54 -8.59
C ILE A 62 9.92 -4.93 -8.73
N ASP A 63 9.09 -5.33 -7.77
CA ASP A 63 8.40 -6.63 -7.78
C ASP A 63 6.99 -6.51 -7.18
N MET A 64 6.04 -6.06 -8.00
CA MET A 64 4.65 -5.94 -7.58
C MET A 64 3.97 -7.30 -7.34
N ARG A 65 4.42 -8.37 -8.01
CA ARG A 65 3.75 -9.68 -7.95
C ARG A 65 3.79 -10.24 -6.54
N THR A 66 4.91 -10.08 -5.85
CA THR A 66 5.10 -10.52 -4.46
C THR A 66 4.65 -9.46 -3.46
N THR A 67 5.03 -8.20 -3.69
CA THR A 67 4.82 -7.13 -2.70
C THR A 67 3.35 -6.71 -2.57
N TYR A 68 2.55 -6.78 -3.64
CA TYR A 68 1.14 -6.39 -3.60
C TYR A 68 0.29 -7.27 -2.66
N PRO A 69 0.30 -8.61 -2.76
CA PRO A 69 -0.41 -9.46 -1.81
C PRO A 69 0.16 -9.33 -0.38
N GLU A 70 1.49 -9.24 -0.22
CA GLU A 70 2.13 -9.05 1.10
C GLU A 70 1.64 -7.77 1.80
N ALA A 71 1.59 -6.64 1.08
CA ALA A 71 1.08 -5.39 1.62
C ALA A 71 -0.39 -5.50 2.05
N LYS A 72 -1.22 -6.21 1.29
CA LYS A 72 -2.63 -6.46 1.63
C LYS A 72 -2.77 -7.26 2.92
N ASP A 73 -1.97 -8.31 3.08
CA ASP A 73 -2.06 -9.20 4.22
C ASP A 73 -1.60 -8.53 5.52
N HIS A 74 -0.56 -7.71 5.47
CA HIS A 74 -0.19 -6.87 6.62
C HIS A 74 -1.22 -5.76 6.89
N CYS A 75 -1.81 -5.17 5.85
CA CYS A 75 -2.85 -4.14 6.02
C CYS A 75 -4.08 -4.69 6.75
N LYS A 76 -4.47 -5.95 6.53
CA LYS A 76 -5.59 -6.59 7.24
C LYS A 76 -5.36 -6.71 8.75
N GLN A 77 -4.10 -6.75 9.19
CA GLN A 77 -3.71 -6.91 10.60
C GLN A 77 -3.75 -5.60 11.39
N LEU A 78 -3.97 -4.45 10.73
CA LEU A 78 -4.15 -3.17 11.42
C LEU A 78 -5.45 -3.19 12.23
N LYS A 79 -5.38 -2.79 13.49
CA LYS A 79 -6.51 -2.82 14.43
C LYS A 79 -7.54 -1.73 14.14
N SER A 80 -7.10 -0.54 13.74
CA SER A 80 -7.98 0.55 13.37
C SER A 80 -8.66 0.29 12.03
N GLU A 81 -10.00 0.32 12.01
CA GLU A 81 -10.78 0.16 10.79
C GLU A 81 -10.52 1.29 9.79
N TYR A 82 -10.40 2.52 10.29
CA TYR A 82 -9.99 3.67 9.49
C TYR A 82 -8.64 3.41 8.81
N GLU A 83 -7.63 2.97 9.56
CA GLU A 83 -6.30 2.69 9.01
C GLU A 83 -6.35 1.56 7.98
N ARG A 84 -7.15 0.51 8.20
CA ARG A 84 -7.33 -0.57 7.21
C ARG A 84 -7.85 -0.03 5.89
N TYR A 85 -8.88 0.81 5.89
CA TYR A 85 -9.39 1.39 4.64
C TYR A 85 -8.41 2.41 4.04
N TYR A 86 -7.86 3.30 4.86
CA TYR A 86 -6.95 4.34 4.40
C TYR A 86 -5.68 3.75 3.75
N TYR A 87 -5.00 2.81 4.43
CA TYR A 87 -3.80 2.18 3.87
C TYR A 87 -4.12 1.21 2.74
N ARG A 88 -5.30 0.61 2.70
CA ARG A 88 -5.75 -0.15 1.53
C ARG A 88 -5.90 0.75 0.32
N GLY A 89 -6.43 1.96 0.47
CA GLY A 89 -6.45 2.97 -0.58
C GLY A 89 -5.05 3.34 -1.07
N ILE A 90 -4.09 3.55 -0.15
CA ILE A 90 -2.69 3.82 -0.50
C ILE A 90 -2.05 2.67 -1.28
N ILE A 91 -2.34 1.41 -0.92
CA ILE A 91 -1.87 0.23 -1.66
C ILE A 91 -2.36 0.29 -3.11
N GLU A 92 -3.65 0.54 -3.34
CA GLU A 92 -4.21 0.61 -4.70
C GLU A 92 -3.66 1.82 -5.49
N GLU A 93 -3.58 3.00 -4.87
CA GLU A 93 -3.02 4.20 -5.50
C GLU A 93 -1.58 3.95 -5.99
N ARG A 94 -0.74 3.37 -5.12
CA ARG A 94 0.66 3.07 -5.44
C ARG A 94 0.79 1.94 -6.46
N ALA A 95 -0.12 0.98 -6.46
CA ALA A 95 -0.21 -0.06 -7.48
C ALA A 95 -0.48 0.54 -8.86
N GLY A 96 -1.47 1.43 -8.99
CA GLY A 96 -1.75 2.16 -10.23
C GLY A 96 -0.53 2.94 -10.74
N LYS A 97 0.14 3.69 -9.84
CA LYS A 97 1.39 4.40 -10.16
C LYS A 97 2.53 3.47 -10.63
N ALA A 98 2.64 2.28 -10.04
CA ALA A 98 3.67 1.31 -10.45
C ALA A 98 3.36 0.67 -11.80
N VAL A 99 2.09 0.38 -12.11
CA VAL A 99 1.66 -0.13 -13.42
C VAL A 99 1.99 0.84 -14.54
N LEU A 100 1.80 2.14 -14.33
CA LEU A 100 2.13 3.17 -15.33
C LEU A 100 3.61 3.22 -15.73
N LYS A 101 4.52 2.63 -14.94
CA LYS A 101 5.94 2.53 -15.29
C LYS A 101 6.26 1.37 -16.24
N ARG A 102 5.30 0.48 -16.49
CA ARG A 102 5.47 -0.68 -17.38
C ARG A 102 5.20 -0.29 -18.82
N SER A 103 5.80 -1.01 -19.75
CA SER A 103 5.51 -0.90 -21.18
C SER A 103 4.48 -1.97 -21.56
N SER A 104 3.20 -1.62 -21.62
CA SER A 104 2.13 -2.48 -22.15
C SER A 104 0.96 -1.62 -22.66
N PRO A 105 0.25 -2.01 -23.73
CA PRO A 105 -0.90 -1.27 -24.24
C PRO A 105 -2.05 -1.12 -23.25
N ARG A 106 -2.15 -2.01 -22.24
CA ARG A 106 -3.25 -2.02 -21.26
C ARG A 106 -2.96 -1.24 -19.97
N VAL A 107 -1.79 -0.60 -19.83
CA VAL A 107 -1.39 0.01 -18.56
C VAL A 107 -2.33 1.12 -18.10
N ASN A 108 -2.89 1.91 -19.01
CA ASN A 108 -3.79 3.01 -18.67
C ASN A 108 -5.10 2.47 -18.06
N TYR A 109 -5.70 1.45 -18.65
CA TYR A 109 -6.92 0.81 -18.15
C TYR A 109 -6.70 0.16 -16.79
N ILE A 110 -5.58 -0.58 -16.64
CA ILE A 110 -5.25 -1.22 -15.37
C ILE A 110 -4.97 -0.18 -14.29
N ALA A 111 -4.27 0.91 -14.63
CA ALA A 111 -4.01 2.00 -13.70
C ALA A 111 -5.32 2.70 -13.29
N TYR A 112 -6.22 2.96 -14.23
CA TYR A 112 -7.55 3.53 -13.95
C TYR A 112 -8.28 2.69 -12.89
N GLU A 113 -8.34 1.38 -13.07
CA GLU A 113 -9.00 0.48 -12.11
C GLU A 113 -8.35 0.51 -10.73
N TYR A 114 -7.02 0.58 -10.65
CA TYR A 114 -6.34 0.78 -9.37
C TYR A 114 -6.70 2.12 -8.72
N TYR A 115 -6.74 3.21 -9.47
CA TYR A 115 -7.14 4.53 -8.94
C TYR A 115 -8.61 4.53 -8.48
N ARG A 116 -9.53 3.94 -9.25
CA ARG A 116 -10.94 3.81 -8.86
C ARG A 116 -11.11 2.96 -7.60
N ASN A 117 -10.37 1.86 -7.49
CA ASN A 117 -10.37 1.05 -6.27
C ASN A 117 -9.81 1.83 -5.08
N ALA A 118 -8.73 2.60 -5.26
CA ALA A 118 -8.18 3.48 -4.23
C ALA A 118 -9.22 4.47 -3.72
N MET A 119 -9.92 5.16 -4.65
CA MET A 119 -10.99 6.11 -4.34
C MET A 119 -12.11 5.46 -3.51
N ARG A 120 -12.59 4.26 -3.88
CA ARG A 120 -13.61 3.52 -3.11
C ARG A 120 -13.16 3.23 -1.67
N PHE A 121 -11.87 2.98 -1.46
CA PHE A 121 -11.33 2.79 -0.10
C PHE A 121 -11.19 4.09 0.67
N PHE A 122 -10.76 5.18 0.02
CA PHE A 122 -10.71 6.49 0.66
C PHE A 122 -12.10 7.01 1.04
N GLU A 123 -13.13 6.81 0.22
CA GLU A 123 -14.52 7.13 0.56
C GLU A 123 -15.01 6.36 1.79
N LYS A 124 -14.60 5.09 1.94
CA LYS A 124 -14.91 4.30 3.15
C LYS A 124 -14.16 4.83 4.36
N ALA A 125 -12.89 5.20 4.21
CA ALA A 125 -12.09 5.76 5.30
C ALA A 125 -12.64 7.12 5.76
N GLU A 126 -13.02 7.99 4.82
CA GLU A 126 -13.59 9.31 5.08
C GLU A 126 -14.82 9.24 5.99
N LYS A 127 -15.72 8.26 5.76
CA LYS A 127 -16.95 8.07 6.55
C LYS A 127 -16.70 7.76 8.02
N ILE A 128 -15.54 7.22 8.36
CA ILE A 128 -15.18 6.78 9.72
C ILE A 128 -13.92 7.48 10.25
N GLN A 129 -13.48 8.55 9.59
CA GLN A 129 -12.22 9.21 9.93
C GLN A 129 -12.30 9.87 11.31
N PRO A 130 -11.19 9.93 12.06
CA PRO A 130 -11.12 10.71 13.29
C PRO A 130 -11.50 12.18 13.04
N LYS A 131 -12.04 12.84 14.06
CA LYS A 131 -12.40 14.26 13.99
C LYS A 131 -11.19 15.08 13.49
N ASP A 132 -11.46 15.99 12.55
CA ASP A 132 -10.48 16.88 11.91
C ASP A 132 -9.39 16.19 11.06
N ASN A 133 -9.45 14.87 10.86
CA ASN A 133 -8.62 14.19 9.87
C ASN A 133 -9.24 14.36 8.48
N GLN A 134 -8.46 14.81 7.49
CA GLN A 134 -8.89 14.98 6.09
C GLN A 134 -7.98 14.23 5.11
N ASP A 135 -7.13 13.33 5.59
CA ASP A 135 -6.14 12.65 4.78
C ASP A 135 -6.79 11.81 3.67
N ALA A 136 -7.92 11.15 3.97
CA ALA A 136 -8.67 10.38 2.99
C ALA A 136 -9.17 11.25 1.83
N VAL A 137 -9.71 12.44 2.13
CA VAL A 137 -10.17 13.42 1.13
C VAL A 137 -9.00 13.90 0.27
N LEU A 138 -7.87 14.25 0.90
CA LEU A 138 -6.67 14.68 0.18
C LEU A 138 -6.15 13.59 -0.78
N ARG A 139 -6.19 12.33 -0.34
CA ARG A 139 -5.79 11.17 -1.16
C ARG A 139 -6.76 10.91 -2.30
N TRP A 140 -8.07 10.98 -2.04
CA TRP A 140 -9.08 10.85 -3.10
C TRP A 140 -8.88 11.92 -4.18
N ASN A 141 -8.65 13.17 -3.78
CA ASN A 141 -8.36 14.27 -4.70
C ASN A 141 -7.06 14.03 -5.50
N ALA A 142 -6.04 13.43 -4.89
CA ALA A 142 -4.83 13.04 -5.60
C ALA A 142 -5.09 11.94 -6.65
N CYS A 143 -6.02 11.02 -6.39
CA CYS A 143 -6.45 10.03 -7.37
C CYS A 143 -7.14 10.67 -8.59
N VAL A 144 -8.02 11.65 -8.37
CA VAL A 144 -8.66 12.40 -9.47
C VAL A 144 -7.62 13.07 -10.35
N ARG A 145 -6.70 13.84 -9.76
CA ARG A 145 -5.60 14.48 -10.50
C ARG A 145 -4.75 13.44 -11.26
N GLY A 146 -4.46 12.30 -10.62
CA GLY A 146 -3.76 11.21 -11.30
C GLY A 146 -4.50 10.66 -12.51
N ILE A 147 -5.82 10.48 -12.42
CA ILE A 147 -6.65 10.04 -13.56
C ILE A 147 -6.60 11.08 -14.69
N GLU A 148 -6.74 12.36 -14.37
CA GLU A 148 -6.72 13.45 -15.36
C GLU A 148 -5.34 13.63 -16.01
N ASP A 149 -4.27 13.70 -15.20
CA ASP A 149 -2.90 13.94 -15.66
C ASP A 149 -2.40 12.84 -16.61
N PHE A 150 -2.73 11.58 -16.30
CA PHE A 150 -2.35 10.43 -17.12
C PHE A 150 -3.40 10.05 -18.17
N LYS A 151 -4.51 10.80 -18.27
CA LYS A 151 -5.64 10.52 -19.19
C LYS A 151 -6.11 9.07 -19.09
N LEU A 152 -6.33 8.63 -17.86
CA LEU A 152 -6.74 7.26 -17.57
C LEU A 152 -8.23 7.09 -17.87
N GLU A 153 -8.57 6.00 -18.52
CA GLU A 153 -9.94 5.67 -18.93
C GLU A 153 -10.26 4.22 -18.52
N PRO A 154 -11.54 3.87 -18.30
CA PRO A 154 -11.95 2.49 -18.11
C PRO A 154 -11.63 1.65 -19.35
N SER A 155 -11.47 0.34 -19.16
CA SER A 155 -11.29 -0.57 -20.31
C SER A 155 -12.57 -0.61 -21.15
N PRO A 156 -12.48 -0.51 -22.49
CA PRO A 156 -13.65 -0.69 -23.37
C PRO A 156 -14.31 -2.07 -23.22
N ASP A 157 -13.54 -3.06 -22.78
CA ASP A 157 -14.01 -4.43 -22.52
C ASP A 157 -14.87 -4.56 -21.23
N GLU A 158 -15.01 -3.52 -20.39
CA GLU A 158 -15.85 -3.61 -19.17
C GLU A 158 -17.35 -3.71 -19.46
N ASP A 159 -17.79 -3.32 -20.65
CA ASP A 159 -19.16 -3.59 -21.15
C ASP A 159 -19.33 -5.03 -21.66
N HIS A 160 -18.25 -5.81 -21.73
CA HIS A 160 -18.27 -7.24 -22.02
C HIS A 160 -18.00 -8.01 -20.73
N VAL A 161 -19.07 -8.38 -20.03
CA VAL A 161 -19.04 -9.43 -19.01
C VAL A 161 -18.45 -10.69 -19.65
N GLN A 162 -17.15 -10.90 -19.49
CA GLN A 162 -16.54 -12.17 -19.86
C GLN A 162 -17.12 -13.24 -18.92
N PRO A 163 -17.74 -14.32 -19.45
CA PRO A 163 -18.21 -15.41 -18.61
C PRO A 163 -17.01 -15.98 -17.85
N PHE A 164 -17.12 -16.02 -16.52
CA PHE A 164 -16.14 -16.67 -15.65
C PHE A 164 -15.80 -18.06 -16.20
N LEU A 165 -14.52 -18.29 -16.50
CA LEU A 165 -14.00 -19.64 -16.61
C LEU A 165 -13.61 -20.10 -15.20
N ASP A 166 -14.52 -20.86 -14.60
CA ASP A 166 -14.22 -21.72 -13.44
C ASP A 166 -13.25 -22.83 -13.89
N VAL A 167 -12.06 -22.88 -13.29
CA VAL A 167 -11.24 -24.10 -13.14
C VAL A 167 -10.55 -24.07 -11.79
#